data_AF-A0A957ZAH9-F1
#
_entry.id   AF-A0A957ZAH9-F1
#
_cell.length_a   1.000
_cell.length_b   1.000
_cell.length_c   1.000
_cell.angle_alpha   90.00
_cell.angle_beta   90.00
_cell.angle_gamma   90.00
#
_symmetry.space_group_name_H-M   'P 1'
#
loop_
_entity.id
_entity.type
_entity.pdbx_description
1 polymer ?
#
loop_
_entity_poly.entity_id
_entity_poly.type
_entity_poly.pdbx_seq_one_letter_code
_entity_poly.pdbx_strand_id
1 'polypeptide(L)'
;MSLSIELDRKGDQAIYRQIAEQIKTQINDGRLPSRTQLPTVRQLADQLGVTRLTIQNAYGELQSDGWVEATIGRGTFVSDMTRPRAFVERMIPDPNQQLTADSVINNMIQIYEWEAQQVTGVRSMAVASPDPRLFDAHLFWNCLEELRPDLIALSGYGSPQGDVQLRIEMVGLLEKRGLTVTPEDVMITSGLTHGLALVAQALCQAGDHVLVEQPTYLGFLNILKAQKLQPIGIPLDEEGPHLEAL
;
A
#
# COMPACT_ATOMS: atom_id res chain seq x y z
N MET A 1 -5.97 28.06 22.92
CA MET A 1 -6.97 27.18 22.30
C MET A 1 -7.54 26.29 23.38
N SER A 2 -8.86 26.18 23.49
CA SER A 2 -9.51 25.25 24.41
C SER A 2 -9.89 23.98 23.64
N LEU A 3 -9.25 22.85 23.93
CA LEU A 3 -9.79 21.55 23.52
C LEU A 3 -11.12 21.34 24.26
N SER A 4 -12.20 21.13 23.53
CA SER A 4 -13.49 20.73 24.10
C SER A 4 -13.56 19.21 24.11
N ILE A 5 -13.58 18.61 25.31
CA ILE A 5 -13.68 17.16 25.50
C ILE A 5 -14.74 16.91 26.56
N GLU A 6 -15.71 16.06 26.24
CA GLU A 6 -16.79 15.66 27.15
C GLU A 6 -16.54 14.24 27.66
N LEU A 7 -16.66 14.00 28.96
CA LEU A 7 -16.35 12.70 29.56
C LEU A 7 -17.61 12.01 30.08
N ASP A 8 -17.88 10.82 29.59
CA ASP A 8 -18.87 9.92 30.21
C ASP A 8 -18.17 9.03 31.24
N ARG A 9 -18.37 9.38 32.52
CA ARG A 9 -17.79 8.64 33.65
C ARG A 9 -18.57 7.38 34.03
N LYS A 10 -19.75 7.18 33.46
CA LYS A 10 -20.64 6.06 33.77
C LYS A 10 -20.68 5.01 32.65
N GLY A 11 -20.16 5.34 31.47
CA GLY A 11 -20.05 4.41 30.36
C GLY A 11 -18.96 3.35 30.54
N ASP A 12 -19.07 2.29 29.74
CA ASP A 12 -18.15 1.14 29.77
C ASP A 12 -16.77 1.44 29.13
N GLN A 13 -16.65 2.54 28.39
CA GLN A 13 -15.40 2.92 27.74
C GLN A 13 -14.45 3.62 28.71
N ALA A 14 -13.21 3.14 28.79
CA ALA A 14 -12.18 3.78 29.61
C ALA A 14 -11.96 5.26 29.22
N ILE A 15 -11.86 6.13 30.22
CA ILE A 15 -11.77 7.61 30.06
C ILE A 15 -10.62 8.03 29.12
N TYR A 16 -9.46 7.36 29.21
CA TYR A 16 -8.32 7.71 28.35
C TYR A 16 -8.63 7.47 26.86
N ARG A 17 -9.42 6.43 26.52
CA ARG A 17 -9.85 6.17 25.15
C ARG A 17 -10.87 7.21 24.68
N GLN A 18 -11.81 7.62 25.54
CA GLN A 18 -12.75 8.70 25.20
C GLN A 18 -12.01 9.99 24.83
N ILE A 19 -10.97 10.33 25.59
CA ILE A 19 -10.09 11.47 25.33
C ILE A 19 -9.35 11.31 24.00
N ALA A 20 -8.71 10.15 23.79
CA ALA A 20 -7.98 9.87 22.55
C ALA A 20 -8.91 9.98 21.33
N GLU A 21 -10.08 9.34 21.33
CA GLU A 21 -11.04 9.36 20.22
C GLU A 21 -11.60 10.75 19.91
N GLN A 22 -11.88 11.56 20.93
CA GLN A 22 -12.33 12.93 20.71
C GLN A 22 -11.23 13.84 20.14
N ILE A 23 -9.98 13.60 20.53
CA ILE A 23 -8.82 14.28 19.92
C ILE A 23 -8.66 13.84 18.46
N LYS A 24 -8.73 12.54 18.17
CA LYS A 24 -8.70 12.01 16.78
C LYS A 24 -9.79 12.64 15.92
N THR A 25 -11.01 12.75 16.46
CA THR A 25 -12.15 13.38 15.76
C THR A 25 -11.88 14.85 15.45
N GLN A 26 -11.38 15.62 16.42
CA GLN A 26 -11.03 17.03 16.20
C GLN A 26 -9.89 17.22 15.19
N ILE A 27 -8.91 16.31 15.14
CA ILE A 27 -7.86 16.30 14.10
C ILE A 27 -8.49 16.00 12.72
N ASN A 28 -9.30 14.95 12.62
CA ASN A 28 -9.95 14.52 11.38
C ASN A 28 -10.88 15.59 10.79
N ASP A 29 -11.62 16.30 11.64
CA ASP A 29 -12.51 17.40 11.25
C ASP A 29 -11.73 18.68 10.87
N GLY A 30 -10.40 18.70 11.05
CA GLY A 30 -9.55 19.86 10.78
C GLY A 30 -9.60 20.95 11.86
N ARG A 31 -10.28 20.72 12.99
CA ARG A 31 -10.30 21.65 14.14
C ARG A 31 -8.94 21.74 14.85
N LEU A 32 -8.18 20.65 14.80
CA LEU A 32 -6.78 20.59 15.24
C LEU A 32 -5.90 20.30 14.02
N PRO A 33 -5.45 21.33 13.27
CA PRO A 33 -4.62 21.12 12.09
C PRO A 33 -3.24 20.55 12.46
N SER A 34 -2.55 19.97 11.48
CA SER A 34 -1.17 19.48 11.64
C SER A 34 -0.26 20.53 12.28
N ARG A 35 0.72 20.10 13.07
CA ARG A 35 1.62 20.94 13.91
C ARG A 35 0.95 21.69 15.05
N THR A 36 -0.36 21.54 15.27
CA THR A 36 -0.99 22.13 16.44
C THR A 36 -0.41 21.53 17.71
N GLN A 37 0.06 22.38 18.62
CA GLN A 37 0.55 21.96 19.93
C GLN A 37 -0.64 21.59 20.82
N LEU A 38 -0.64 20.37 21.34
CA LEU A 38 -1.62 19.93 22.32
C LEU A 38 -1.26 20.46 23.72
N PRO A 39 -2.25 20.65 24.62
CA PRO A 39 -1.98 21.00 26.01
C PRO A 39 -1.06 20.00 26.68
N THR A 40 -0.26 20.45 27.63
CA THR A 40 0.56 19.53 28.42
C THR A 40 -0.30 18.55 29.20
N VAL A 41 0.26 17.38 29.54
CA VAL A 41 -0.39 16.35 30.38
C VAL A 41 -1.00 16.97 31.64
N ARG A 42 -0.27 17.89 32.28
CA ARG A 42 -0.72 18.57 33.49
C ARG A 42 -1.92 19.49 33.21
N GLN A 43 -1.82 20.35 32.20
CA GLN A 43 -2.88 21.28 31.85
C GLN A 43 -4.19 20.55 31.48
N LEU A 44 -4.11 19.50 30.67
CA LEU A 44 -5.31 18.77 30.25
C LEU A 44 -5.92 17.94 31.40
N ALA A 45 -5.08 17.37 32.27
CA ALA A 45 -5.54 16.67 33.47
C ALA A 45 -6.30 17.61 34.41
N ASP A 46 -5.75 18.81 34.65
CA ASP A 46 -6.36 19.84 35.49
C ASP A 46 -7.67 20.36 34.85
N GLN A 47 -7.71 20.56 33.52
CA GLN A 47 -8.89 21.02 32.78
C GLN A 47 -10.05 20.00 32.82
N LEU A 48 -9.76 18.70 32.68
CA LEU A 48 -10.79 17.65 32.60
C LEU A 48 -11.11 17.01 33.98
N GLY A 49 -10.36 17.36 35.02
CA GLY A 49 -10.51 16.78 36.36
C GLY A 49 -10.24 15.27 36.38
N VAL A 50 -9.17 14.83 35.71
CA VAL A 50 -8.73 13.43 35.64
C VAL A 50 -7.28 13.27 36.09
N THR A 51 -6.81 12.03 36.26
CA THR A 51 -5.42 11.78 36.66
C THR A 51 -4.45 12.07 35.51
N ARG A 52 -3.20 12.42 35.84
CA ARG A 52 -2.13 12.58 34.83
C ARG A 52 -1.88 11.29 34.05
N LEU A 53 -1.98 10.13 34.71
CA LEU A 53 -1.83 8.82 34.09
C LEU A 53 -2.88 8.61 32.99
N THR A 54 -4.12 9.07 33.21
CA THR A 54 -5.19 9.02 32.20
C THR A 54 -4.81 9.80 30.94
N ILE A 55 -4.27 11.01 31.08
CA ILE A 55 -3.83 11.81 29.92
C ILE A 55 -2.58 11.20 29.27
N GLN A 56 -1.63 10.69 30.06
CA GLN A 56 -0.46 9.98 29.52
C GLN A 56 -0.85 8.77 28.68
N ASN A 57 -1.82 7.98 29.14
CA ASN A 57 -2.33 6.84 28.38
C ASN A 57 -3.03 7.28 27.09
N ALA A 58 -3.83 8.34 27.14
CA ALA A 58 -4.48 8.89 25.94
C ALA A 58 -3.47 9.40 24.91
N TYR A 59 -2.45 10.14 25.35
CA TYR A 59 -1.38 10.63 24.46
C TYR A 59 -0.49 9.49 23.96
N GLY A 60 -0.25 8.47 24.78
CA GLY A 60 0.46 7.26 24.38
C GLY A 60 -0.27 6.49 23.28
N GLU A 61 -1.59 6.36 23.36
CA GLU A 61 -2.43 5.77 22.32
C GLU A 61 -2.42 6.59 21.03
N LEU A 62 -2.58 7.92 21.14
CA LEU A 62 -2.48 8.81 19.98
C LEU A 62 -1.10 8.72 19.32
N GLN A 63 -0.03 8.60 20.11
CA GLN A 63 1.33 8.49 19.60
C GLN A 63 1.60 7.13 18.97
N SER A 64 1.11 6.03 19.55
CA SER A 64 1.26 4.68 18.97
C SER A 64 0.55 4.55 17.63
N ASP A 65 -0.60 5.22 17.50
CA ASP A 65 -1.38 5.30 16.27
C ASP A 65 -0.84 6.38 15.30
N GLY A 66 0.16 7.17 15.73
CA GLY A 66 0.86 8.21 14.96
C GLY A 66 0.12 9.56 14.84
N TRP A 67 -1.02 9.75 15.48
CA TRP A 67 -1.79 11.01 15.40
C TRP A 67 -1.03 12.22 15.95
N VAL A 68 -0.13 11.97 16.89
CA VAL A 68 0.67 13.00 17.54
C VAL A 68 2.14 12.59 17.66
N GLU A 69 3.00 13.58 17.66
CA GLU A 69 4.44 13.45 17.87
C GLU A 69 4.82 14.16 19.18
N ALA A 70 5.52 13.45 20.07
CA ALA A 70 6.03 14.01 21.31
C ALA A 70 7.54 14.27 21.18
N THR A 71 7.97 15.51 21.36
CA THR A 71 9.39 15.87 21.42
C THR A 71 9.75 16.35 22.82
N ILE A 72 10.79 15.74 23.41
CA ILE A 72 11.31 16.12 24.73
C ILE A 72 11.62 17.62 24.75
N GLY A 73 11.09 18.33 25.73
CA GLY A 73 11.30 19.78 25.91
C GLY A 73 10.43 20.69 25.02
N ARG A 74 9.80 20.19 23.96
CA ARG A 74 8.92 20.98 23.07
C ARG A 74 7.44 20.69 23.25
N GLY A 75 7.08 19.51 23.77
CA GLY A 75 5.69 19.10 24.01
C GLY A 75 5.17 18.13 22.96
N THR A 76 3.84 17.99 22.90
CA THR A 76 3.13 17.07 22.01
C THR A 76 2.43 17.86 20.91
N PHE A 77 2.59 17.45 19.65
CA PHE A 77 2.07 18.14 18.47
C PHE A 77 1.28 17.16 17.61
N VAL A 78 0.23 17.64 16.92
CA VAL A 78 -0.46 16.86 15.88
C VAL A 78 0.53 16.57 14.74
N SER A 79 0.65 15.30 14.33
CA SER A 79 1.63 14.87 13.33
C SER A 79 1.41 15.55 11.96
N ASP A 80 2.51 15.82 11.24
CA ASP A 80 2.50 16.36 9.87
C ASP A 80 1.87 15.41 8.84
N MET A 81 1.81 14.12 9.20
CA MET A 81 1.29 13.04 8.36
C MET A 81 -0.23 12.85 8.51
N THR A 82 -0.86 13.56 9.45
CA THR A 82 -2.32 13.59 9.55
C THR A 82 -2.92 14.33 8.35
N ARG A 83 -3.94 13.73 7.73
CA ARG A 83 -4.75 14.37 6.68
C ARG A 83 -6.21 14.41 7.14
N PRO A 84 -6.93 15.53 6.97
CA PRO A 84 -8.34 15.61 7.34
C PRO A 84 -9.19 14.57 6.61
N ARG A 85 -10.26 14.10 7.23
CA ARG A 85 -11.20 13.14 6.63
C ARG A 85 -11.76 13.63 5.28
N ALA A 86 -12.05 14.92 5.16
CA ALA A 86 -12.54 15.53 3.92
C ALA A 86 -11.52 15.49 2.76
N PHE A 87 -10.23 15.28 3.05
CA PHE A 87 -9.21 15.00 2.03
C PHE A 87 -9.33 13.55 1.56
N VAL A 88 -9.51 12.60 2.49
CA VAL A 88 -9.72 11.17 2.20
C VAL A 88 -11.01 10.96 1.41
N GLU A 89 -12.13 11.57 1.80
CA GLU A 89 -13.43 11.39 1.14
C GLU A 89 -13.45 11.88 -0.31
N ARG A 90 -12.68 12.92 -0.65
CA ARG A 90 -12.56 13.40 -2.04
C ARG A 90 -11.80 12.44 -2.96
N MET A 91 -11.08 11.48 -2.38
CA MET A 91 -10.26 10.52 -3.12
C MET A 91 -10.89 9.14 -3.18
N ILE A 92 -12.04 8.91 -2.54
CA ILE A 92 -12.80 7.68 -2.71
C ILE A 92 -13.45 7.74 -4.11
N PRO A 93 -13.17 6.79 -5.02
CA PRO A 93 -13.82 6.74 -6.32
C PRO A 93 -15.34 6.64 -6.16
N ASP A 94 -16.10 7.24 -7.09
CA ASP A 94 -17.55 7.08 -7.10
C ASP A 94 -17.90 5.59 -7.18
N PRO A 95 -18.64 5.03 -6.21
CA PRO A 95 -19.02 3.61 -6.24
C PRO A 95 -19.85 3.24 -7.48
N ASN A 96 -20.45 4.22 -8.16
CA ASN A 96 -21.19 4.02 -9.41
C ASN A 96 -20.31 4.23 -10.67
N GLN A 97 -19.02 4.50 -10.52
CA GLN A 97 -18.11 4.64 -11.66
C GLN A 97 -18.03 3.32 -12.41
N GLN A 98 -18.30 3.35 -13.71
CA GLN A 98 -18.13 2.18 -14.57
C GLN A 98 -16.65 1.79 -14.63
N LEU A 99 -16.34 0.55 -14.24
CA LEU A 99 -14.99 0.02 -14.33
C LEU A 99 -14.66 -0.30 -15.79
N THR A 100 -13.67 0.43 -16.31
CA THR A 100 -13.06 0.22 -17.63
C THR A 100 -11.56 0.02 -17.45
N ALA A 101 -10.88 -0.51 -18.46
CA ALA A 101 -9.41 -0.66 -18.40
C ALA A 101 -8.69 0.66 -18.06
N ASP A 102 -9.17 1.79 -18.62
CA ASP A 102 -8.58 3.11 -18.39
C ASP A 102 -8.86 3.62 -16.97
N SER A 103 -10.09 3.47 -16.50
CA SER A 103 -10.47 3.95 -15.16
C SER A 103 -9.72 3.19 -14.07
N VAL A 104 -9.41 1.91 -14.30
CA VAL A 104 -8.67 1.09 -13.33
C VAL A 104 -7.24 1.58 -13.17
N ILE A 105 -6.53 1.91 -14.27
CA ILE A 105 -5.16 2.44 -14.14
C ILE A 105 -5.18 3.76 -13.38
N ASN A 106 -6.11 4.64 -13.71
CA ASN A 106 -6.24 5.92 -13.01
C ASN A 106 -6.50 5.69 -11.51
N ASN A 107 -7.40 4.76 -11.17
CA ASN A 107 -7.67 4.41 -9.77
C ASN A 107 -6.45 3.77 -9.09
N MET A 108 -5.70 2.89 -9.77
CA MET A 108 -4.46 2.31 -9.25
C MET A 108 -3.41 3.37 -8.96
N ILE A 109 -3.17 4.31 -9.89
CA ILE A 109 -2.24 5.43 -9.69
C ILE A 109 -2.65 6.23 -8.45
N GLN A 110 -3.93 6.60 -8.34
CA GLN A 110 -4.44 7.33 -7.18
C GLN A 110 -4.24 6.57 -5.87
N ILE A 111 -4.50 5.25 -5.86
CA ILE A 111 -4.30 4.40 -4.68
C ILE A 111 -2.81 4.36 -4.29
N TYR A 112 -1.90 4.18 -5.26
CA TYR A 112 -0.46 4.17 -4.98
C TYR A 112 0.07 5.52 -4.51
N GLU A 113 -0.37 6.62 -5.14
CA GLU A 113 -0.06 7.98 -4.68
C GLU A 113 -0.56 8.23 -3.27
N TRP A 114 -1.73 7.68 -2.92
CA TRP A 114 -2.27 7.75 -1.58
C TRP A 114 -1.45 6.95 -0.56
N GLU A 115 -1.08 5.70 -0.88
CA GLU A 115 -0.20 4.91 0.00
C GLU A 115 1.16 5.59 0.23
N ALA A 116 1.73 6.21 -0.82
CA ALA A 116 2.97 6.94 -0.73
C ALA A 116 2.91 8.14 0.24
N GLN A 117 1.71 8.69 0.49
CA GLN A 117 1.52 9.79 1.44
C GLN A 117 1.52 9.35 2.91
N GLN A 118 1.50 8.04 3.20
CA GLN A 118 1.55 7.47 4.55
C GLN A 118 0.60 8.18 5.54
N VAL A 119 -0.66 8.32 5.16
CA VAL A 119 -1.66 9.04 5.94
C VAL A 119 -1.86 8.38 7.30
N THR A 120 -1.58 9.12 8.37
CA THR A 120 -1.70 8.59 9.73
C THR A 120 -3.14 8.26 10.09
N GLY A 121 -3.33 7.15 10.83
CA GLY A 121 -4.64 6.73 11.32
C GLY A 121 -5.49 5.97 10.30
N VAL A 122 -4.98 5.76 9.09
CA VAL A 122 -5.61 4.91 8.08
C VAL A 122 -4.77 3.66 7.83
N ARG A 123 -5.43 2.50 7.82
CA ARG A 123 -4.82 1.24 7.37
C ARG A 123 -5.32 0.97 5.96
N SER A 124 -4.43 1.09 4.97
CA SER A 124 -4.75 0.72 3.59
C SER A 124 -5.00 -0.78 3.51
N MET A 125 -6.15 -1.15 2.94
CA MET A 125 -6.44 -2.50 2.45
C MET A 125 -6.59 -2.50 0.92
N ALA A 126 -6.21 -1.41 0.26
CA ALA A 126 -6.46 -1.18 -1.15
C ALA A 126 -5.37 -1.82 -2.04
N VAL A 127 -4.17 -2.04 -1.50
CA VAL A 127 -3.04 -2.63 -2.23
C VAL A 127 -2.58 -3.89 -1.53
N ALA A 128 -2.34 -4.95 -2.32
CA ALA A 128 -1.64 -6.15 -1.87
C ALA A 128 -0.13 -5.90 -1.83
N SER A 129 0.33 -5.00 -0.95
CA SER A 129 1.76 -4.69 -0.76
C SER A 129 2.24 -5.19 0.60
N PRO A 130 3.46 -5.75 0.70
CA PRO A 130 4.04 -6.09 1.99
C PRO A 130 4.34 -4.82 2.81
N ASP A 131 4.30 -4.95 4.14
CA ASP A 131 4.69 -3.87 5.05
C ASP A 131 6.17 -3.49 4.82
N PRO A 132 6.48 -2.22 4.48
CA PRO A 132 7.86 -1.81 4.21
C PRO A 132 8.83 -2.04 5.37
N ARG A 133 8.33 -2.14 6.60
CA ARG A 133 9.15 -2.41 7.80
C ARG A 133 9.67 -3.84 7.85
N LEU A 134 9.13 -4.74 7.02
CA LEU A 134 9.62 -6.11 6.85
C LEU A 134 10.83 -6.19 5.91
N PHE A 135 11.15 -5.11 5.21
CA PHE A 135 12.32 -5.07 4.34
C PHE A 135 13.62 -5.00 5.15
N ASP A 136 14.46 -6.02 5.02
CA ASP A 136 15.78 -6.04 5.64
C ASP A 136 16.78 -5.20 4.84
N ALA A 137 16.82 -3.91 5.18
CA ALA A 137 17.76 -2.97 4.57
C ALA A 137 19.22 -3.35 4.82
N HIS A 138 19.55 -3.99 5.95
CA HIS A 138 20.93 -4.38 6.26
C HIS A 138 21.38 -5.51 5.34
N LEU A 139 20.56 -6.54 5.16
CA LEU A 139 20.84 -7.63 4.23
C LEU A 139 20.99 -7.11 2.80
N PHE A 140 20.07 -6.24 2.35
CA PHE A 140 20.12 -5.65 1.02
C PHE A 140 21.45 -4.93 0.74
N TRP A 141 21.88 -4.05 1.66
CA TRP A 141 23.12 -3.31 1.48
C TRP A 141 24.35 -4.21 1.58
N ASN A 142 24.35 -5.23 2.44
CA ASN A 142 25.44 -6.21 2.50
C ASN A 142 25.60 -6.96 1.16
N CYS A 143 24.51 -7.42 0.54
CA CYS A 143 24.57 -8.05 -0.78
C CYS A 143 25.10 -7.10 -1.86
N LEU A 144 24.70 -5.82 -1.84
CA LEU A 144 25.20 -4.85 -2.80
C LEU A 144 26.69 -4.54 -2.61
N GLU A 145 27.16 -4.50 -1.36
CA GLU A 145 28.57 -4.35 -1.02
C GLU A 145 29.42 -5.53 -1.49
N GLU A 146 28.91 -6.76 -1.40
CA GLU A 146 29.56 -7.96 -1.94
C GLU A 146 29.72 -7.91 -3.47
N LEU A 147 28.78 -7.27 -4.17
CA LEU A 147 28.82 -7.07 -5.63
C LEU A 147 29.75 -5.92 -6.06
N ARG A 148 30.28 -5.13 -5.12
CA ARG A 148 31.10 -3.97 -5.42
C ARG A 148 32.30 -4.26 -6.34
N PRO A 149 33.06 -5.36 -6.18
CA PRO A 149 34.19 -5.67 -7.06
C PRO A 149 33.79 -5.84 -8.54
N ASP A 150 32.57 -6.29 -8.78
CA ASP A 150 32.06 -6.63 -10.13
C ASP A 150 31.28 -5.48 -10.78
N LEU A 151 31.10 -4.34 -10.10
CA LEU A 151 30.29 -3.19 -10.56
C LEU A 151 30.63 -2.74 -11.99
N ILE A 152 31.90 -2.74 -12.36
CA ILE A 152 32.32 -2.33 -13.72
C ILE A 152 31.79 -3.33 -14.75
N ALA A 153 31.89 -4.64 -14.48
CA ALA A 153 31.37 -5.67 -15.38
C ALA A 153 29.84 -5.63 -15.46
N LEU A 154 29.17 -5.29 -14.35
CA LEU A 154 27.71 -5.16 -14.26
C LEU A 154 27.17 -3.84 -14.87
N SER A 155 28.02 -2.85 -15.10
CA SER A 155 27.60 -1.53 -15.62
C SER A 155 27.27 -1.51 -17.12
N GLY A 156 27.63 -2.57 -17.85
CA GLY A 156 27.35 -2.72 -19.27
C GLY A 156 25.94 -3.23 -19.57
N TYR A 157 25.58 -3.26 -20.85
CA TYR A 157 24.37 -3.96 -21.28
C TYR A 157 24.54 -5.47 -21.08
N GLY A 158 23.64 -6.07 -20.32
CA GLY A 158 23.56 -7.52 -20.12
C GLY A 158 22.79 -8.24 -21.22
N SER A 159 22.52 -9.53 -20.97
CA SER A 159 21.64 -10.34 -21.82
C SER A 159 20.22 -9.73 -21.89
N PRO A 160 19.54 -9.74 -23.04
CA PRO A 160 18.14 -9.32 -23.15
C PRO A 160 17.18 -10.14 -22.27
N GLN A 161 17.55 -11.37 -21.90
CA GLN A 161 16.76 -12.21 -20.98
C GLN A 161 17.00 -11.88 -19.49
N GLY A 162 17.95 -10.98 -19.20
CA GLY A 162 18.42 -10.69 -17.85
C GLY A 162 19.67 -11.47 -17.45
N ASP A 163 20.21 -11.15 -16.29
CA ASP A 163 21.43 -11.75 -15.76
C ASP A 163 21.33 -13.28 -15.66
N VAL A 164 22.41 -13.98 -16.06
CA VAL A 164 22.40 -15.44 -16.12
C VAL A 164 22.43 -16.08 -14.73
N GLN A 165 23.17 -15.50 -13.78
CA GLN A 165 23.25 -16.04 -12.42
C GLN A 165 21.90 -15.88 -11.71
N LEU A 166 21.26 -14.72 -11.89
CA LEU A 166 19.90 -14.51 -11.40
C LEU A 166 18.92 -15.53 -11.98
N ARG A 167 18.99 -15.83 -13.28
CA ARG A 167 18.12 -16.83 -13.90
C ARG A 167 18.34 -18.23 -13.31
N ILE A 168 19.58 -18.64 -13.04
CA ILE A 168 19.89 -19.92 -12.39
C ILE A 168 19.24 -19.98 -10.99
N GLU A 169 19.38 -18.93 -10.19
CA GLU A 169 18.75 -18.86 -8.86
C GLU A 169 17.21 -18.90 -8.95
N MET A 170 16.63 -18.22 -9.95
CA MET A 170 15.19 -18.25 -10.21
C MET A 170 14.71 -19.65 -10.61
N VAL A 171 15.47 -20.42 -11.40
CA VAL A 171 15.15 -21.82 -11.70
C VAL A 171 15.06 -22.63 -10.41
N GLY A 172 16.02 -22.51 -9.49
CA GLY A 172 15.98 -23.19 -8.20
C GLY A 172 14.77 -22.81 -7.33
N LEU A 173 14.25 -21.58 -7.46
CA LEU A 173 13.01 -21.16 -6.81
C LEU A 173 11.76 -21.78 -7.47
N LEU A 174 11.74 -21.86 -8.79
CA LEU A 174 10.63 -22.42 -9.58
C LEU A 174 10.54 -23.95 -9.42
N GLU A 175 11.68 -24.63 -9.32
CA GLU A 175 11.75 -26.07 -9.00
C GLU A 175 11.09 -26.40 -7.66
N LYS A 176 11.31 -25.57 -6.64
CA LYS A 176 10.64 -25.70 -5.33
C LYS A 176 9.11 -25.52 -5.41
N ARG A 177 8.61 -24.93 -6.50
CA ARG A 177 7.18 -24.80 -6.81
C ARG A 177 6.67 -25.87 -7.78
N GLY A 178 7.49 -26.87 -8.10
CA GLY A 178 7.13 -27.99 -8.97
C GLY A 178 7.24 -27.71 -10.47
N LEU A 179 7.95 -26.65 -10.87
CA LEU A 179 8.17 -26.33 -12.29
C LEU A 179 9.53 -26.86 -12.74
N THR A 180 9.56 -27.57 -13.87
CA THR A 180 10.79 -28.03 -14.52
C THR A 180 11.11 -27.10 -15.69
N VAL A 181 12.09 -26.21 -15.49
CA VAL A 181 12.51 -25.19 -16.47
C VAL A 181 14.04 -25.05 -16.47
N THR A 182 14.59 -24.59 -17.58
CA THR A 182 16.01 -24.25 -17.72
C THR A 182 16.23 -22.74 -17.62
N PRO A 183 17.46 -22.25 -17.37
CA PRO A 183 17.73 -20.81 -17.39
C PRO A 183 17.30 -20.14 -18.70
N GLU A 184 17.40 -20.84 -19.83
CA GLU A 184 16.99 -20.39 -21.17
C GLU A 184 15.47 -20.16 -21.29
N ASP A 185 14.66 -20.81 -20.45
CA ASP A 185 13.20 -20.65 -20.41
C ASP A 185 12.77 -19.45 -19.53
N VAL A 186 13.71 -18.82 -18.81
CA VAL A 186 13.43 -17.72 -17.88
C VAL A 186 13.86 -16.38 -18.46
N MET A 187 12.95 -15.40 -18.42
CA MET A 187 13.23 -14.00 -18.74
C MET A 187 12.95 -13.12 -17.53
N ILE A 188 13.95 -12.34 -17.11
CA ILE A 188 13.81 -11.34 -16.06
C ILE A 188 13.12 -10.10 -16.63
N THR A 189 12.06 -9.65 -15.97
CA THR A 189 11.27 -8.50 -16.39
C THR A 189 11.19 -7.47 -15.26
N SER A 190 10.75 -6.26 -15.58
CA SER A 190 10.59 -5.16 -14.61
C SER A 190 9.30 -5.27 -13.78
N GLY A 191 8.63 -6.43 -13.82
CA GLY A 191 7.37 -6.69 -13.12
C GLY A 191 6.31 -7.31 -14.02
N LEU A 192 5.18 -7.70 -13.41
CA LEU A 192 4.10 -8.44 -14.05
C LEU A 192 3.59 -7.78 -15.34
N THR A 193 3.34 -6.48 -15.32
CA THR A 193 2.82 -5.73 -16.49
C THR A 193 3.80 -5.76 -17.66
N HIS A 194 5.10 -5.65 -17.41
CA HIS A 194 6.12 -5.77 -18.46
C HIS A 194 6.14 -7.20 -19.04
N GLY A 195 6.13 -8.22 -18.19
CA GLY A 195 6.10 -9.62 -18.63
C GLY A 195 4.87 -9.97 -19.45
N LEU A 196 3.67 -9.63 -18.98
CA LEU A 196 2.42 -9.88 -19.71
C LEU A 196 2.38 -9.15 -21.06
N ALA A 197 2.92 -7.93 -21.13
CA ALA A 197 3.01 -7.19 -22.38
C ALA A 197 3.93 -7.87 -23.39
N LEU A 198 5.10 -8.37 -22.95
CA LEU A 198 6.02 -9.13 -23.81
C LEU A 198 5.39 -10.43 -24.30
N VAL A 199 4.69 -11.17 -23.43
CA VAL A 199 4.00 -12.42 -23.80
C VAL A 199 2.92 -12.14 -24.85
N ALA A 200 2.06 -11.15 -24.61
CA ALA A 200 1.03 -10.78 -25.57
C ALA A 200 1.63 -10.31 -26.91
N GLN A 201 2.73 -9.55 -26.89
CA GLN A 201 3.42 -9.08 -28.09
C GLN A 201 4.09 -10.22 -28.87
N ALA A 202 4.60 -11.23 -28.17
CA ALA A 202 5.29 -12.36 -28.78
C ALA A 202 4.31 -13.39 -29.38
N LEU A 203 3.13 -13.55 -28.78
CA LEU A 203 2.20 -14.63 -29.11
C LEU A 203 0.95 -14.19 -29.89
N CYS A 204 0.62 -12.90 -29.89
CA CYS A 204 -0.63 -12.40 -30.47
C CYS A 204 -0.39 -11.32 -31.55
N GLN A 205 -1.40 -11.15 -32.39
CA GLN A 205 -1.52 -10.06 -33.36
C GLN A 205 -2.76 -9.21 -33.07
N ALA A 206 -2.75 -7.95 -33.50
CA ALA A 206 -3.90 -7.06 -33.33
C ALA A 206 -5.16 -7.68 -33.94
N GLY A 207 -6.24 -7.74 -33.14
CA GLY A 207 -7.50 -8.38 -33.50
C GLY A 207 -7.66 -9.82 -33.01
N ASP A 208 -6.59 -10.46 -32.52
CA ASP A 208 -6.68 -11.80 -31.95
C ASP A 208 -7.56 -11.82 -30.70
N HIS A 209 -8.23 -12.95 -30.49
CA HIS A 209 -9.04 -13.19 -29.31
C HIS A 209 -8.19 -13.85 -28.22
N VAL A 210 -8.25 -13.30 -27.01
CA VAL A 210 -7.54 -13.82 -25.84
C VAL A 210 -8.56 -14.22 -24.79
N LEU A 211 -8.58 -15.50 -24.44
CA LEU A 211 -9.41 -16.01 -23.37
C LEU A 211 -8.86 -15.51 -22.02
N VAL A 212 -9.72 -14.95 -21.19
CA VAL A 212 -9.40 -14.46 -19.85
C VAL A 212 -10.42 -14.95 -18.86
N GLU A 213 -10.03 -15.12 -17.61
CA GLU A 213 -10.97 -15.46 -16.52
C GLU A 213 -12.04 -14.36 -16.33
N GLN A 214 -13.19 -14.70 -15.76
CA GLN A 214 -14.20 -13.73 -15.36
C GLN A 214 -14.65 -14.03 -13.92
N PRO A 215 -14.19 -13.25 -12.93
CA PRO A 215 -13.35 -12.03 -13.04
C PRO A 215 -11.87 -12.30 -13.40
N THR A 216 -11.18 -11.31 -13.98
CA THR A 216 -9.73 -11.34 -14.25
C THR A 216 -9.01 -10.11 -13.70
N TYR A 217 -7.67 -10.13 -13.76
CA TYR A 217 -6.81 -9.00 -13.44
C TYR A 217 -7.02 -7.85 -14.45
N LEU A 218 -7.60 -6.75 -13.98
CA LEU A 218 -7.93 -5.59 -14.81
C LEU A 218 -6.70 -4.92 -15.47
N GLY A 219 -5.52 -5.03 -14.85
CA GLY A 219 -4.28 -4.56 -15.47
C GLY A 219 -3.93 -5.32 -16.76
N PHE A 220 -4.31 -6.60 -16.87
CA PHE A 220 -4.16 -7.37 -18.09
C PHE A 220 -5.11 -6.89 -19.20
N LEU A 221 -6.36 -6.56 -18.86
CA LEU A 221 -7.31 -5.99 -19.84
C LEU A 221 -6.77 -4.71 -20.49
N ASN A 222 -6.04 -3.89 -19.74
CA ASN A 222 -5.39 -2.72 -20.32
C ASN A 222 -4.27 -3.10 -21.31
N ILE A 223 -3.47 -4.12 -21.01
CA ILE A 223 -2.43 -4.62 -21.91
C ILE A 223 -3.07 -5.11 -23.21
N LEU A 224 -4.14 -5.90 -23.10
CA LEU A 224 -4.89 -6.40 -24.27
C LEU A 224 -5.44 -5.26 -25.10
N LYS A 225 -6.06 -4.25 -24.47
CA LYS A 225 -6.55 -3.05 -25.15
C LYS A 225 -5.44 -2.30 -25.88
N ALA A 226 -4.29 -2.07 -25.22
CA ALA A 226 -3.15 -1.36 -25.82
C ALA A 226 -2.59 -2.08 -27.05
N GLN A 227 -2.66 -3.42 -27.08
CA GLN A 227 -2.25 -4.25 -28.21
C GLN A 227 -3.38 -4.54 -29.21
N LYS A 228 -4.58 -3.96 -29.01
CA LYS A 228 -5.78 -4.17 -29.85
C LYS A 228 -6.26 -5.63 -29.89
N LEU A 229 -6.07 -6.35 -28.80
CA LEU A 229 -6.54 -7.72 -28.60
C LEU A 229 -7.98 -7.72 -28.06
N GLN A 230 -8.74 -8.77 -28.37
CA GLN A 230 -10.14 -8.93 -27.98
C GLN A 230 -10.26 -9.91 -26.81
N PRO A 231 -10.46 -9.44 -25.56
CA PRO A 231 -10.66 -10.34 -24.43
C PRO A 231 -12.02 -11.06 -24.52
N ILE A 232 -12.02 -12.36 -24.29
CA ILE A 232 -13.22 -13.17 -24.11
C ILE A 232 -13.21 -13.73 -22.69
N GLY A 233 -14.19 -13.31 -21.88
CA GLY A 233 -14.32 -13.76 -20.50
C GLY A 233 -14.84 -15.19 -20.39
N ILE A 234 -14.14 -16.03 -19.63
CA ILE A 234 -14.55 -17.37 -19.25
C ILE A 234 -14.94 -17.36 -17.77
N PRO A 235 -16.23 -17.60 -17.44
CA PRO A 235 -16.69 -17.63 -16.06
C PRO A 235 -15.89 -18.62 -15.21
N LEU A 236 -15.60 -18.23 -13.97
CA LEU A 236 -15.02 -19.12 -12.97
C LEU A 236 -16.11 -19.83 -12.17
N ASP A 237 -15.86 -21.09 -11.82
CA ASP A 237 -16.58 -21.87 -10.81
C ASP A 237 -15.66 -22.17 -9.60
N GLU A 238 -16.06 -23.12 -8.73
CA GLU A 238 -15.27 -23.50 -7.55
C GLU A 238 -13.96 -24.24 -7.89
N GLU A 239 -13.86 -24.82 -9.08
CA GLU A 239 -12.70 -25.57 -9.57
C GLU A 239 -11.82 -24.76 -10.53
N GLY A 240 -12.34 -23.66 -11.10
CA GLY A 240 -11.59 -22.73 -11.94
C GLY A 240 -12.39 -22.27 -13.16
N PRO A 241 -11.72 -21.97 -14.30
CA PRO A 241 -12.41 -21.58 -15.52
C PRO A 241 -13.34 -22.69 -16.03
N HIS A 242 -14.60 -22.34 -16.30
CA HIS A 242 -15.61 -23.26 -16.81
C HIS A 242 -15.31 -23.65 -18.26
N LEU A 243 -14.55 -24.74 -18.45
CA LEU A 243 -14.00 -25.16 -19.74
C LEU A 243 -15.09 -25.55 -20.76
N GLU A 244 -16.30 -25.92 -20.33
CA GLU A 244 -17.42 -26.19 -21.24
C GLU A 244 -17.94 -24.94 -21.95
N ALA A 245 -17.49 -23.75 -21.56
CA ALA A 245 -17.80 -22.49 -22.22
C ALA A 245 -16.83 -22.15 -23.39
N LEU A 246 -15.83 -23.00 -23.66
CA LEU A 246 -14.83 -22.86 -24.74
C LEU A 246 -15.31 -23.48 -26.07
#